data_AF-A0A929HZG1-F1
#
_entry.id   AF-A0A929HZG1-F1
#
_cell.length_a   1.000
_cell.length_b   1.000
_cell.length_c   1.000
_cell.angle_alpha   90.00
_cell.angle_beta   90.00
_cell.angle_gamma   90.00
#
_symmetry.space_group_name_H-M   'P 1'
#
loop_
_entity.id
_entity.type
_entity.pdbx_description
1 polymer ?
#
loop_
_entity_poly.entity_id
_entity_poly.type
_entity_poly.pdbx_seq_one_letter_code
_entity_poly.pdbx_strand_id
1 'polypeptide(L)'
;MKKHEVKDIIVSIDKNLAAEPSVAEKDNITEAIEVLLNNNLKQIAVTRKDAVIGMIRLEDALKAIGLEGDLKSKGTRIVVVHGRKIVIKGINDKDSY
;
A
#
# COMPACT_ATOMS: atom_id res chain seq x y z
N MET A 1 19.56 -5.79 -6.55
CA MET A 1 18.09 -5.63 -6.61
C MET A 1 17.76 -4.18 -6.30
N LYS A 2 16.96 -3.50 -7.12
CA LYS A 2 16.54 -2.11 -6.85
C LYS A 2 15.67 -2.15 -5.59
N LYS A 3 16.09 -1.46 -4.52
CA LYS A 3 15.25 -1.31 -3.33
C LYS A 3 14.17 -0.29 -3.69
N HIS A 4 12.92 -0.71 -3.65
CA HIS A 4 11.77 0.18 -3.75
C HIS A 4 11.46 0.64 -2.32
N GLU A 5 11.73 1.90 -2.02
CA GLU A 5 11.55 2.47 -0.67
C GLU A 5 10.26 3.29 -0.62
N VAL A 6 9.61 3.33 0.55
CA VAL A 6 8.37 4.08 0.77
C VAL A 6 8.50 5.55 0.34
N LYS A 7 9.67 6.18 0.58
CA LYS A 7 9.95 7.57 0.19
C LYS A 7 9.70 7.88 -1.30
N ASP A 8 9.76 6.88 -2.18
CA ASP A 8 9.62 7.08 -3.61
C ASP A 8 8.15 7.26 -4.05
N ILE A 9 7.20 6.94 -3.16
CA ILE A 9 5.74 6.95 -3.44
C ILE A 9 4.94 7.78 -2.43
N ILE A 10 5.60 8.59 -1.59
CA ILE A 10 4.91 9.41 -0.59
C ILE A 10 4.04 10.44 -1.30
N VAL A 11 2.78 10.53 -0.86
CA VAL A 11 1.84 11.58 -1.25
C VAL A 11 1.47 12.45 -0.05
N SER A 12 0.93 13.64 -0.33
CA SER A 12 0.48 14.58 0.70
C SER A 12 -0.52 13.93 1.66
N ILE A 13 -0.40 14.26 2.94
CA ILE A 13 -1.26 13.73 4.00
C ILE A 13 -2.72 14.16 3.80
N ASP A 14 -3.65 13.22 3.91
CA ASP A 14 -5.08 13.52 4.03
C ASP A 14 -5.41 13.91 5.47
N LYS A 15 -6.21 14.97 5.67
CA LYS A 15 -6.58 15.45 7.02
C LYS A 15 -7.35 14.43 7.86
N ASN A 16 -7.93 13.40 7.23
CA ASN A 16 -8.68 12.35 7.91
C ASN A 16 -7.87 11.06 8.14
N LEU A 17 -6.57 11.05 7.84
CA LEU A 17 -5.74 9.87 8.02
C LEU A 17 -5.34 9.68 9.49
N ALA A 18 -5.58 8.49 10.03
CA ALA A 18 -5.06 8.11 11.34
C ALA A 18 -3.53 8.06 11.31
N ALA A 19 -2.88 8.59 12.35
CA ALA A 19 -1.43 8.57 12.48
C ALA A 19 -0.87 7.14 12.68
N GLU A 20 -1.72 6.20 13.12
CA GLU A 20 -1.38 4.79 13.28
C GLU A 20 -2.44 3.88 12.64
N PRO A 21 -2.05 2.72 12.07
CA PRO A 21 -0.67 2.26 11.89
C PRO A 21 0.14 3.17 10.94
N SER A 22 1.47 3.17 11.05
CA SER A 22 2.37 3.94 10.17
C SER A 22 3.59 3.14 9.74
N VAL A 23 4.25 3.60 8.68
CA VAL A 23 5.49 3.01 8.13
C VAL A 23 6.58 4.08 8.03
N ALA A 24 7.84 3.70 8.12
CA ALA A 24 8.94 4.66 7.98
C ALA A 24 9.25 4.95 6.50
N GLU A 25 9.75 6.16 6.21
CA GLU A 25 10.12 6.56 4.84
C GLU A 25 11.14 5.62 4.17
N LYS A 26 11.95 4.92 4.97
CA LYS A 26 13.01 4.02 4.51
C LYS A 26 12.59 2.55 4.48
N ASP A 27 11.36 2.25 4.88
CA ASP A 27 10.84 0.88 4.82
C ASP A 27 10.65 0.46 3.37
N ASN A 28 10.63 -0.85 3.16
CA ASN A 28 10.38 -1.40 1.84
C ASN A 28 8.90 -1.19 1.47
N ILE A 29 8.62 -0.82 0.21
CA ILE A 29 7.25 -0.72 -0.29
C ILE A 29 6.48 -2.03 -0.06
N THR A 30 7.16 -3.17 -0.17
CA THR A 30 6.57 -4.49 0.12
C THR A 30 6.04 -4.58 1.56
N GLU A 31 6.86 -4.22 2.55
CA GLU A 31 6.45 -4.26 3.95
C GLU A 31 5.28 -3.32 4.19
N ALA A 32 5.30 -2.15 3.56
CA ALA A 32 4.21 -1.20 3.67
C ALA A 32 2.89 -1.71 3.06
N ILE A 33 2.94 -2.45 1.95
CA ILE A 33 1.79 -3.16 1.38
C ILE A 33 1.26 -4.19 2.37
N GLU A 34 2.12 -4.93 3.05
CA GLU A 34 1.70 -5.91 4.04
C GLU A 34 0.97 -5.26 5.21
N VAL A 35 1.46 -4.13 5.73
CA VAL A 35 0.78 -3.40 6.80
C VAL A 35 -0.59 -2.92 6.32
N LEU A 36 -0.68 -2.35 5.11
CA LEU A 36 -1.94 -1.93 4.51
C LEU A 36 -2.95 -3.09 4.43
N LEU A 37 -2.53 -4.24 3.92
CA LEU A 37 -3.41 -5.38 3.71
C LEU A 37 -3.81 -6.10 5.00
N ASN A 38 -2.87 -6.27 5.93
CA ASN A 38 -3.15 -6.89 7.23
C ASN A 38 -4.13 -6.07 8.06
N ASN A 39 -4.12 -4.74 7.91
CA ASN A 39 -5.05 -3.84 8.58
C ASN A 39 -6.29 -3.50 7.73
N ASN A 40 -6.41 -4.08 6.54
CA ASN A 40 -7.50 -3.82 5.58
C ASN A 40 -7.66 -2.31 5.24
N LEU A 41 -6.53 -1.59 5.20
CA LEU A 41 -6.42 -0.15 4.93
C LEU A 41 -6.04 0.11 3.48
N LYS A 42 -6.62 1.17 2.89
CA LYS A 42 -6.27 1.65 1.54
C LYS A 42 -5.12 2.65 1.55
N GLN A 43 -4.87 3.28 2.69
CA GLN A 43 -3.84 4.30 2.88
C GLN A 43 -3.30 4.24 4.31
N ILE A 44 -2.03 4.59 4.47
CA ILE A 44 -1.33 4.53 5.76
C ILE A 44 -0.34 5.69 5.89
N ALA A 45 -0.17 6.19 7.11
CA ALA A 45 0.72 7.31 7.39
C ALA A 45 2.20 6.91 7.19
N VAL A 46 3.01 7.84 6.70
CA VAL A 46 4.46 7.68 6.61
C VAL A 46 5.12 8.59 7.62
N THR A 47 5.99 8.01 8.44
CA THR A 47 6.74 8.73 9.47
C THR A 47 8.22 8.83 9.14
N ARG A 48 8.84 9.90 9.63
CA ARG A 48 10.28 10.11 9.64
C ARG A 48 10.66 10.69 10.99
N LYS A 49 11.45 9.95 11.77
CA LYS A 49 11.88 10.37 13.12
C LYS A 49 10.68 10.87 13.94
N ASP A 50 9.64 10.05 14.03
CA ASP A 50 8.41 10.30 14.82
C ASP A 50 7.50 11.43 14.32
N ALA A 51 7.82 12.06 13.19
CA ALA A 51 6.93 13.02 12.52
C ALA A 51 6.24 12.38 11.31
N VAL A 52 4.91 12.52 11.20
CA VAL A 52 4.20 12.14 9.98
C VAL A 52 4.56 13.14 8.87
N ILE A 53 5.16 12.63 7.80
CA ILE A 53 5.62 13.43 6.66
C ILE A 53 4.70 13.32 5.44
N GLY A 54 3.79 12.35 5.44
CA GLY A 54 2.88 12.10 4.34
C GLY A 54 2.11 10.80 4.54
N MET A 55 1.61 10.26 3.44
CA MET A 55 0.97 8.95 3.43
C MET A 55 1.33 8.20 2.15
N ILE A 56 1.08 6.90 2.13
CA ILE A 56 1.06 6.12 0.90
C ILE A 56 -0.31 5.48 0.71
N ARG A 57 -0.63 5.19 -0.54
CA ARG A 57 -1.82 4.43 -0.92
C ARG A 57 -1.41 3.04 -1.38
N LEU A 58 -2.27 2.06 -1.10
CA LEU A 58 -2.07 0.68 -1.54
C LEU A 58 -1.93 0.59 -3.06
N GLU A 59 -2.73 1.36 -3.80
CA GLU A 59 -2.65 1.39 -5.26
C GLU A 59 -1.26 1.85 -5.72
N ASP A 60 -0.79 3.01 -5.26
CA ASP A 60 0.52 3.59 -5.61
C ASP A 60 1.68 2.66 -5.25
N ALA A 61 1.58 1.99 -4.09
CA ALA A 61 2.55 0.99 -3.66
C ALA A 61 2.60 -0.22 -4.60
N LEU A 62 1.44 -0.73 -5.03
CA LEU A 62 1.36 -1.83 -6.01
C LEU A 62 1.88 -1.40 -7.39
N LYS A 63 1.65 -0.14 -7.81
CA LYS A 63 2.23 0.44 -9.04
C LYS A 63 3.74 0.42 -9.02
N ALA A 64 4.33 0.88 -7.92
CA ALA A 64 5.76 1.02 -7.80
C ALA A 64 6.52 -0.31 -7.89
N ILE A 65 5.87 -1.43 -7.53
CA ILE A 65 6.43 -2.77 -7.66
C ILE A 65 5.99 -3.50 -8.95
N GLY A 66 5.25 -2.83 -9.83
CA GLY A 66 4.85 -3.37 -11.15
C GLY A 66 3.63 -4.29 -11.12
N LEU A 67 2.79 -4.21 -10.09
CA LEU A 67 1.61 -5.06 -9.91
C LEU A 67 0.28 -4.44 -10.36
N GLU A 68 0.31 -3.29 -11.04
CA GLU A 68 -0.88 -2.62 -11.59
C GLU A 68 -1.74 -3.49 -12.50
N GLY A 69 -1.13 -4.40 -13.26
CA GLY A 69 -1.85 -5.28 -14.17
C GLY A 69 -2.78 -6.27 -13.47
N ASP A 70 -2.54 -6.55 -12.17
CA ASP A 70 -3.30 -7.53 -11.40
C ASP A 70 -4.59 -6.93 -10.79
N LEU A 71 -4.61 -5.62 -10.52
CA LEU A 71 -5.74 -4.90 -9.88
C LEU A 71 -6.95 -4.68 -10.79
N LYS A 72 -6.76 -4.62 -12.11
CA LYS A 72 -7.84 -4.33 -13.09
C LYS A 72 -8.64 -5.56 -13.52
N SER A 73 -8.29 -6.75 -13.04
CA SER A 73 -8.99 -7.98 -13.40
C SER A 73 -10.18 -8.23 -12.48
N LYS A 74 -11.34 -8.54 -13.07
CA LYS A 74 -12.53 -9.00 -12.33
C LYS A 74 -12.21 -10.36 -11.69
N GLY A 75 -11.99 -10.40 -10.37
CA GLY A 75 -11.74 -11.63 -9.63
C GLY A 75 -10.87 -11.45 -8.37
N THR A 76 -10.82 -12.48 -7.53
CA THR A 76 -9.83 -12.57 -6.44
C THR A 76 -8.54 -13.16 -7.01
N ARG A 77 -7.41 -12.48 -6.87
CA ARG A 77 -6.09 -12.96 -7.29
C ARG A 77 -5.19 -13.16 -6.08
N ILE A 78 -4.37 -14.20 -6.12
CA ILE A 78 -3.34 -14.44 -5.11
C ILE A 78 -2.01 -14.06 -5.73
N VAL A 79 -1.44 -12.97 -5.23
CA VAL A 79 -0.10 -12.52 -5.57
C VAL A 79 0.87 -13.07 -4.54
N VAL A 80 2.02 -13.59 -4.97
CA VAL A 80 3.09 -13.94 -4.04
C VAL A 80 4.12 -12.82 -4.02
N VAL A 81 4.24 -12.11 -2.90
CA VAL A 81 5.28 -11.11 -2.69
C VAL A 81 6.24 -11.63 -1.61
N HIS A 82 7.53 -11.78 -1.94
CA HIS A 82 8.55 -12.30 -1.02
C HIS A 82 8.20 -13.68 -0.38
N GLY A 83 7.51 -14.56 -1.11
CA GLY A 83 7.08 -15.87 -0.60
C GLY A 83 5.81 -15.82 0.27
N ARG A 84 5.24 -14.63 0.50
CA ARG A 84 3.97 -14.44 1.20
C ARG A 84 2.84 -14.32 0.18
N LYS A 85 1.78 -15.12 0.37
CA LYS A 85 0.56 -15.06 -0.44
C LYS A 85 -0.29 -13.87 0.00
N ILE A 86 -0.37 -12.89 -0.86
CA ILE A 86 -1.23 -11.73 -0.77
C ILE A 86 -2.49 -11.98 -1.57
N VAL A 87 -3.66 -11.87 -0.94
CA VAL A 87 -4.95 -11.98 -1.62
C VAL A 87 -5.44 -10.59 -2.02
N ILE A 88 -5.43 -10.30 -3.31
CA ILE A 88 -5.98 -9.07 -3.88
C ILE A 88 -7.40 -9.35 -4.36
N LYS A 89 -8.39 -8.75 -3.71
CA LYS A 89 -9.78 -8.77 -4.21
C LYS A 89 -9.94 -7.62 -5.20
N GLY A 90 -10.18 -7.94 -6.47
CA GLY A 90 -10.54 -6.94 -7.47
C GLY A 90 -11.80 -6.17 -7.04
N ILE A 91 -11.85 -4.88 -7.39
CA ILE A 91 -13.01 -4.02 -7.11
C ILE A 91 -14.19 -4.59 -7.90
N ASN A 92 -15.20 -5.09 -7.19
CA ASN A 92 -16.47 -5.42 -7.79
C ASN A 92 -17.24 -4.11 -7.88
N ASP A 93 -17.68 -3.72 -9.08
CA ASP A 93 -18.43 -2.50 -9.39
C ASP A 93 -19.82 -2.45 -8.73
N LYS A 94 -20.07 -3.27 -7.69
CA LYS A 94 -21.36 -3.47 -7.02
C LYS A 94 -21.42 -2.91 -5.60
N ASP A 95 -20.34 -2.33 -5.06
CA ASP A 95 -20.30 -1.73 -3.71
C ASP A 95 -20.55 -0.21 -3.70
N SER A 96 -20.98 0.37 -4.83
CA SER A 96 -21.49 1.75 -4.89
C SER A 96 -23.01 1.75 -4.74
N TYR A 97 -23.51 1.76 -3.51
CA TYR A 97 -24.90 2.09 -3.16
C TYR A 97 -24.93 3.25 -2.18
#